data_AF-A0A154MPI9-F1
#
_entry.id   AF-A0A154MPI9-F1
#
_cell.length_a   1.000
_cell.length_b   1.000
_cell.length_c   1.000
_cell.angle_alpha   90.00
_cell.angle_beta   90.00
_cell.angle_gamma   90.00
#
_symmetry.space_group_name_H-M   'P 1'
#
loop_
_entity.id
_entity.type
_entity.pdbx_description
1 polymer ?
#
loop_
_entity_poly.entity_id
_entity_poly.type
_entity_poly.pdbx_seq_one_letter_code
_entity_poly.pdbx_strand_id
1 'polypeptide(L)' 'MPGTDPRPYLTAAKYPCGRDELLRAAAAAGAGDDVLGPLGTLPATDYADGDGVWEAVCECDGASIHDTAKEAP' A
#
# COMPACT_ATOMS: atom_id res chain seq x y z
N MET A 1 -8.17 -1.13 12.42
CA MET A 1 -8.00 -2.40 11.67
C MET A 1 -7.02 -2.07 10.59
N PRO A 2 -5.89 -2.78 10.43
CA PRO A 2 -5.05 -2.58 9.25
C PRO A 2 -5.95 -2.74 8.03
N GLY A 3 -5.74 -1.94 6.99
CA GLY A 3 -6.52 -1.97 5.75
C GLY A 3 -6.64 -3.36 5.12
N THR A 4 -7.41 -3.47 4.05
CA THR A 4 -7.59 -4.74 3.32
C THR A 4 -6.24 -5.33 2.91
N ASP A 5 -6.05 -6.64 3.14
CA ASP A 5 -4.83 -7.35 2.75
C ASP A 5 -4.59 -7.27 1.23
N PRO A 6 -3.49 -6.67 0.76
CA PRO A 6 -3.20 -6.51 -0.65
C PRO A 6 -2.67 -7.80 -1.30
N ARG A 7 -2.09 -8.73 -0.52
CA ARG A 7 -1.44 -9.97 -1.03
C ARG A 7 -2.31 -10.78 -2.00
N PRO A 8 -3.61 -11.03 -1.77
CA PRO A 8 -4.46 -11.74 -2.73
C PRO A 8 -4.60 -11.05 -4.10
N TYR A 9 -4.38 -9.72 -4.18
CA TYR A 9 -4.45 -8.95 -5.43
C TYR A 9 -3.09 -8.84 -6.14
N LEU A 10 -2.00 -9.22 -5.47
CA LEU A 10 -0.63 -9.11 -5.97
C LEU A 10 -0.10 -10.41 -6.59
N THR A 11 -0.97 -11.36 -6.90
CA THR A 11 -0.58 -12.67 -7.47
C THR A 11 0.10 -12.56 -8.84
N ALA A 12 -0.15 -11.48 -9.57
CA ALA A 12 0.49 -11.19 -10.86
C ALA A 12 1.81 -10.42 -10.74
N ALA A 13 2.14 -9.88 -9.55
CA ALA A 13 3.35 -9.10 -9.34
C ALA A 13 4.59 -10.01 -9.39
N LYS A 14 5.67 -9.52 -10.03
CA LYS A 14 6.93 -10.25 -10.13
C LYS A 14 7.97 -9.65 -9.21
N TYR A 15 8.17 -10.28 -8.06
CA TYR A 15 9.15 -9.81 -7.08
C TYR A 15 10.60 -10.14 -7.47
N PRO A 16 11.58 -9.29 -7.10
CA PRO A 16 11.40 -8.01 -6.41
C PRO A 16 10.77 -6.95 -7.33
N CYS A 17 9.85 -6.14 -6.80
CA CYS A 17 9.19 -5.09 -7.58
C CYS A 17 8.88 -3.83 -6.77
N GLY A 18 8.85 -2.70 -7.46
CA GLY A 18 8.49 -1.42 -6.88
C GLY A 18 6.98 -1.19 -6.78
N ARG A 19 6.61 -0.12 -6.07
CA ARG A 19 5.23 0.33 -5.85
C ARG A 19 4.37 0.37 -7.12
N ASP A 20 4.89 0.88 -8.22
CA ASP A 20 4.12 1.01 -9.47
C ASP A 20 3.68 -0.35 -10.03
N GLU A 21 4.53 -1.38 -9.93
CA GLU A 21 4.17 -2.74 -10.34
C GLU A 21 3.13 -3.36 -9.38
N LEU A 22 3.23 -3.07 -8.08
CA LEU A 22 2.22 -3.49 -7.09
C LEU A 22 0.85 -2.88 -7.41
N LEU A 23 0.81 -1.57 -7.65
CA LEU A 23 -0.42 -0.87 -8.03
C LEU A 23 -1.00 -1.42 -9.33
N ARG A 24 -0.15 -1.67 -10.32
CA ARG A 24 -0.56 -2.27 -11.58
C ARG A 24 -1.13 -3.67 -11.41
N ALA A 25 -0.46 -4.54 -10.64
CA ALA A 25 -0.90 -5.90 -10.36
C ALA A 25 -2.23 -5.91 -9.60
N ALA A 26 -2.35 -5.09 -8.55
CA ALA A 26 -3.57 -4.96 -7.77
C ALA A 26 -4.74 -4.44 -8.63
N ALA A 27 -4.51 -3.39 -9.43
CA ALA A 27 -5.54 -2.87 -10.33
C ALA A 27 -5.96 -3.90 -11.39
N ALA A 28 -5.01 -4.64 -11.96
CA ALA A 28 -5.30 -5.72 -12.91
C ALA A 28 -6.10 -6.87 -12.28
N ALA A 29 -5.91 -7.12 -10.98
CA ALA A 29 -6.69 -8.07 -10.20
C ALA A 29 -8.07 -7.53 -9.76
N GLY A 30 -8.39 -6.27 -10.06
CA GLY A 30 -9.66 -5.63 -9.68
C GLY A 30 -9.70 -5.12 -8.22
N ALA A 31 -8.55 -4.83 -7.63
CA ALA A 31 -8.48 -4.21 -6.31
C ALA A 31 -9.14 -2.82 -6.30
N GLY A 32 -9.89 -2.52 -5.24
CA GLY A 32 -10.50 -1.20 -5.02
C GLY A 32 -9.58 -0.23 -4.28
N ASP A 33 -10.08 0.98 -4.02
CA ASP A 33 -9.36 2.05 -3.31
C ASP A 33 -8.89 1.64 -1.90
N ASP A 34 -9.60 0.73 -1.23
CA ASP A 34 -9.20 0.18 0.07
C ASP A 34 -7.86 -0.57 0.04
N VAL A 35 -7.43 -1.01 -1.14
CA VAL A 35 -6.15 -1.69 -1.38
C VAL A 35 -5.19 -0.77 -2.14
N LEU A 36 -5.67 -0.09 -3.19
CA LEU A 36 -4.85 0.79 -4.02
C LEU A 36 -4.40 2.05 -3.27
N GLY A 37 -5.22 2.58 -2.37
CA GLY A 37 -4.90 3.73 -1.54
C GLY A 37 -3.67 3.48 -0.67
N PRO A 38 -3.71 2.48 0.24
CA PRO A 38 -2.54 2.13 1.05
C PRO A 38 -1.31 1.78 0.21
N LEU A 39 -1.46 0.96 -0.85
CA LEU A 39 -0.35 0.67 -1.77
C LEU A 39 0.25 1.92 -2.41
N GLY A 40 -0.58 2.94 -2.70
CA GLY A 40 -0.13 4.22 -3.27
C GLY A 40 0.68 5.06 -2.30
N THR A 41 0.46 4.91 -0.99
CA THR A 41 1.20 5.62 0.07
C THR A 41 2.56 5.01 0.38
N LEU A 42 2.80 3.78 -0.07
CA LEU A 42 4.06 3.07 0.16
C LEU A 42 5.27 3.84 -0.39
N PRO A 43 6.44 3.70 0.27
CA PRO A 43 7.69 4.23 -0.28
C PRO A 43 8.02 3.59 -1.63
N ALA A 44 8.68 4.36 -2.51
CA ALA A 44 9.18 3.87 -3.79
C ALA A 44 10.46 3.04 -3.59
N THR A 45 10.31 1.89 -2.94
CA THR A 45 11.36 0.87 -2.74
C THR A 45 10.96 -0.42 -3.45
N ASP A 46 11.94 -1.27 -3.71
CA ASP A 46 11.71 -2.62 -4.18
C ASP A 46 11.30 -3.52 -3.01
N TYR A 47 10.15 -4.17 -3.15
CA TYR A 47 9.62 -5.14 -2.21
C TYR A 47 10.05 -6.54 -2.64
N ALA A 48 10.50 -7.35 -1.68
CA ALA A 48 11.01 -8.71 -1.96
C ALA A 48 9.89 -9.75 -2.15
N ASP A 49 8.73 -9.51 -1.56
CA ASP A 49 7.58 -10.42 -1.55
C ASP A 49 6.34 -9.71 -0.98
N GLY A 50 5.18 -10.38 -1.05
CA GLY A 50 3.92 -9.81 -0.58
C GLY A 50 3.85 -9.62 0.95
N ASP A 51 4.66 -10.33 1.75
CA ASP A 51 4.68 -10.15 3.19
C ASP A 51 5.37 -8.82 3.54
N GLY A 52 6.50 -8.52 2.90
CA GLY A 52 7.15 -7.21 3.02
C GLY A 52 6.26 -6.04 2.56
N VAL A 53 5.37 -6.27 1.59
CA VAL A 53 4.36 -5.28 1.19
C VAL A 53 3.32 -5.10 2.30
N TRP A 54 2.83 -6.18 2.90
CA TRP A 54 1.84 -6.12 3.99
C TRP A 54 2.38 -5.44 5.24
N GLU A 55 3.64 -5.72 5.61
CA GLU A 55 4.31 -5.04 6.71
C GLU A 55 4.39 -3.53 6.46
N ALA A 56 4.85 -3.12 5.27
CA ALA A 56 4.94 -1.71 4.92
C ALA A 56 3.57 -1.02 4.87
N VAL A 57 2.51 -1.72 4.43
CA VAL A 57 1.14 -1.21 4.48
C VAL A 57 0.70 -1.00 5.93
N CYS A 58 0.96 -1.96 6.82
CA CYS A 58 0.66 -1.82 8.25
C CYS A 58 1.42 -0.65 8.90
N GLU A 59 2.68 -0.43 8.49
CA GLU A 59 3.50 0.70 8.96
C GLU A 59 3.00 2.05 8.42
N CYS A 60 2.59 2.14 7.15
CA CYS A 60 2.10 3.37 6.54
C CYS A 60 0.66 3.73 6.94
N ASP A 61 -0.23 2.74 7.13
CA ASP A 61 -1.63 2.95 7.56
C ASP A 61 -1.69 3.54 8.98
N GLY A 62 -0.74 3.16 9.85
CA GLY A 62 -0.57 3.73 11.18
C GLY A 62 -0.07 5.18 11.21
N ALA A 63 0.42 5.71 10.09
CA ALA A 63 0.95 7.08 9.98
C ALA A 63 -0.10 8.11 9.53
N SER A 64 -1.38 7.74 9.43
CA SER A 64 -2.49 8.70 9.27
C SER A 64 -2.73 9.48 10.58
N ILE A 65 -1.73 10.24 11.03
CA ILE A 65 -1.99 11.44 11.81
C ILE A 65 -2.73 12.41 10.88
N HIS A 66 -4.05 12.46 11.04
CA HIS A 66 -4.80 13.68 10.78
C HIS A 66 -4.27 14.77 11.72
N ASP A 67 -3.10 15.34 11.42
CA ASP A 67 -2.67 16.66 11.90
C ASP A 67 -2.75 17.60 10.71
N THR A 68 -3.96 18.07 10.43
CA THR A 68 -4.12 19.41 9.86
C THR A 68 -4.50 20.30 11.03
N ALA A 69 -3.48 20.66 11.81
CA ALA A 69 -3.52 21.82 12.66
C ALA A 69 -4.14 23.00 11.88
N LYS A 70 -5.25 23.52 12.40
CA LYS A 70 -5.66 24.90 12.14
C LYS A 70 -5.50 25.69 13.44
N GLU A 71 -4.25 25.94 13.85
CA GLU A 71 -3.88 27.18 14.55
C GLU A 71 -4.16 28.36 13.59
N ALA A 72 -4.52 29.59 13.96
CA ALA A 72 -4.79 30.37 15.18
C ALA A 72 -5.46 31.69 14.67
N PRO A 73 -5.66 32.78 15.44
CA PRO A 73 -5.77 32.98 16.89
C PRO A 73 -7.18 33.38 17.36
#